data_AF-A0A9E8M0T3-F1
#
_entry.id   AF-A0A9E8M0T3-F1
#
_cell.length_a   1.000
_cell.length_b   1.000
_cell.length_c   1.000
_cell.angle_alpha   90.00
_cell.angle_beta   90.00
_cell.angle_gamma   90.00
#
_symmetry.space_group_name_H-M   'P 1'
#
loop_
_entity.id
_entity.type
_entity.pdbx_description
1 polymer ?
#
loop_
_entity_poly.entity_id
_entity_poly.type
_entity_poly.pdbx_seq_one_letter_code
_entity_poly.pdbx_strand_id
1 'polypeptide(L)' 'MNEQFYVGWGTLALINAGIAQGKNRSGLNWFLLSLLLGPIATFILVAFMEKK' A
#
# COMPACT_ATOMS: atom_id res chain seq x y z
N MET A 1 17.38 24.35 -9.25
CA MET A 1 15.95 24.10 -8.96
C MET A 1 15.91 22.81 -8.16
N ASN A 2 15.48 22.84 -6.89
CA ASN A 2 15.40 21.63 -6.07
C ASN A 2 14.03 20.98 -6.33
N GLU A 3 14.00 19.95 -7.16
CA GLU A 3 12.77 19.20 -7.45
C GLU A 3 12.47 18.26 -6.27
N GLN A 4 11.50 18.63 -5.43
CA GLN A 4 11.03 17.76 -4.34
C GLN A 4 9.94 16.81 -4.85
N PHE A 5 10.22 15.51 -4.89
CA PHE A 5 9.22 14.49 -5.15
C PHE A 5 8.34 14.29 -3.91
N TYR A 6 7.07 14.67 -4.02
CA TYR A 6 6.06 14.37 -2.99
C TYR A 6 5.37 13.05 -3.31
N VAL A 7 5.51 12.08 -2.42
CA VAL A 7 4.73 10.84 -2.45
C VAL A 7 3.55 11.01 -1.52
N GLY A 8 2.35 11.12 -2.10
CA GLY A 8 1.11 11.34 -1.36
C GLY A 8 0.48 10.04 -0.85
N TRP A 9 -0.51 10.19 0.02
CA TRP A 9 -1.27 9.07 0.60
C TRP A 9 -1.92 8.18 -0.47
N GLY A 10 -2.44 8.77 -1.56
CA GLY A 10 -3.00 8.02 -2.68
C GLY A 10 -1.96 7.16 -3.41
N THR A 11 -0.74 7.68 -3.60
CA THR A 11 0.37 6.92 -4.18
C THR A 11 0.77 5.76 -3.27
N LEU A 12 0.86 5.98 -1.96
CA LEU A 12 1.11 4.91 -0.98
C LEU A 12 0.02 3.83 -1.05
N ALA A 13 -1.25 4.22 -1.15
CA ALA A 13 -2.37 3.29 -1.25
C ALA A 13 -2.31 2.45 -2.53
N LEU A 14 -1.96 3.04 -3.68
CA LEU A 14 -1.76 2.30 -4.94
C LEU A 14 -0.60 1.31 -4.86
N ILE A 15 0.52 1.71 -4.24
CA ILE A 15 1.67 0.81 -4.03
C ILE A 15 1.27 -0.37 -3.15
N ASN A 16 0.58 -0.13 -2.03
CA ASN A 16 0.09 -1.20 -1.16
C ASN A 16 -0.88 -2.16 -1.88
N ALA A 17 -1.73 -1.64 -2.78
CA ALA A 17 -2.62 -2.46 -3.60
C ALA A 17 -1.83 -3.42 -4.51
N GLY A 18 -0.78 -2.94 -5.16
CA GLY A 18 0.10 -3.75 -5.99
C GLY A 18 0.88 -4.80 -5.19
N ILE A 19 1.41 -4.42 -4.02
CA ILE A 19 2.09 -5.35 -3.10
C ILE A 19 1.13 -6.46 -2.65
N ALA A 20 -0.12 -6.12 -2.35
CA ALA A 20 -1.14 -7.08 -1.96
C ALA A 20 -1.48 -8.06 -3.10
N GLN A 21 -1.63 -7.58 -4.34
CA GLN A 21 -1.83 -8.46 -5.51
C GLN A 21 -0.65 -9.42 -5.71
N GLY A 22 0.58 -8.93 -5.58
CA GLY A 22 1.80 -9.75 -5.66
C GLY A 22 1.89 -10.85 -4.58
N LYS A 23 1.11 -10.71 -3.50
CA LYS A 23 0.94 -11.68 -2.40
C LYS A 23 -0.33 -12.53 -2.52
N ASN A 24 -0.97 -12.60 -3.69
CA ASN A 24 -2.24 -13.31 -3.92
C ASN A 24 -3.40 -12.80 -3.02
N ARG A 25 -3.42 -11.51 -2.68
CA ARG A 25 -4.51 -10.86 -1.93
C ARG A 25 -5.24 -9.85 -2.81
N SER A 26 -6.48 -9.49 -2.44
CA SER A 26 -7.27 -8.50 -3.18
C SER A 26 -6.62 -7.11 -3.12
N GLY A 27 -6.06 -6.64 -4.24
CA GLY A 27 -5.46 -5.32 -4.32
C GLY A 27 -6.45 -4.18 -4.05
N LEU A 28 -7.70 -4.30 -4.51
CA LEU A 28 -8.71 -3.27 -4.31
C LEU A 28 -9.07 -3.11 -2.82
N ASN A 29 -9.19 -4.22 -2.09
CA ASN A 29 -9.46 -4.16 -0.65
C ASN A 29 -8.30 -3.47 0.06
N TRP A 30 -7.06 -3.82 -0.28
CA TRP A 30 -5.86 -3.20 0.31
C TRP A 30 -5.65 -1.75 -0.11
N PHE A 31 -6.07 -1.36 -1.32
CA PHE A 31 -6.10 0.04 -1.76
C PHE A 31 -7.00 0.87 -0.84
N LEU A 32 -8.27 0.46 -0.69
CA LEU A 32 -9.26 1.17 0.14
C LEU A 32 -8.84 1.19 1.62
N LEU A 33 -8.31 0.07 2.12
CA LEU A 33 -7.82 -0.05 3.49
C LEU A 33 -6.60 0.85 3.73
N SER A 34 -5.73 1.02 2.72
CA SER A 34 -4.59 1.95 2.77
C SER A 34 -5.00 3.41 2.60
N LEU A 35 -6.07 3.72 1.86
CA LEU A 35 -6.61 5.09 1.84
C LEU A 35 -7.08 5.55 3.22
N LEU A 36 -7.64 4.63 4.03
CA LEU A 36 -8.10 4.91 5.39
C LEU A 36 -6.97 4.87 6.43
N LEU A 37 -6.14 3.83 6.42
CA LEU A 37 -5.15 3.56 7.47
C LEU A 37 -3.73 4.02 7.11
N GLY A 38 -3.48 4.35 5.85
CA GLY A 38 -2.20 4.87 5.38
C GLY A 38 -1.03 3.91 5.65
N PRO A 39 0.07 4.40 6.23
CA PRO A 39 1.25 3.58 6.54
C PRO A 39 0.96 2.37 7.45
N ILE A 40 -0.09 2.43 8.28
CA ILE A 40 -0.46 1.31 9.15
C ILE A 40 -0.90 0.10 8.30
N ALA A 41 -1.62 0.34 7.20
CA ALA A 41 -1.97 -0.73 6.27
C ALA A 41 -0.71 -1.36 5.65
N THR A 42 0.30 -0.55 5.30
CA THR A 42 1.59 -1.05 4.80
C THR A 42 2.26 -1.96 5.81
N PHE A 43 2.32 -1.53 7.08
CA PHE A 43 2.93 -2.34 8.14
C PHE A 43 2.24 -3.70 8.27
N ILE A 44 0.91 -3.72 8.31
CA ILE A 44 0.15 -4.98 8.42
C ILE A 44 0.38 -5.88 7.19
N LEU A 45 0.34 -5.29 6.00
CA LEU A 45 0.52 -6.01 4.74
C LEU A 45 1.92 -6.63 4.61
N VAL A 46 2.95 -5.93 5.08
CA VAL A 46 4.33 -6.40 4.95
C VAL A 46 4.68 -7.38 6.07
N ALA A 47 4.35 -7.04 7.33
CA ALA A 47 4.76 -7.81 8.50
C ALA A 47 3.96 -9.10 8.69
N PHE A 48 2.68 -9.14 8.31
CA PHE A 48 1.79 -10.26 8.69
C PHE A 48 1.17 -11.01 7.50
N MET A 49 1.15 -10.43 6.30
CA MET A 49 0.56 -11.09 5.14
C MET A 49 1.65 -11.73 4.30
N GLU A 50 2.02 -12.98 4.58
CA GLU A 50 2.99 -13.70 3.74
C GLU A 50 2.41 -14.03 2.36
N LYS A 51 3.30 -14.08 1.36
CA LYS A 51 2.98 -14.62 0.05
C LYS A 51 2.85 -16.13 0.21
N LYS A 52 1.65 -16.67 -0.02
CA LYS A 52 1.47 -18.12 -0.20
C LYS A 52 2.07 -18.56 -1.53
#